data_AF-A0A2R7K2L1-F1
#
_entry.id   AF-A0A2R7K2L1-F1
#
_cell.length_a   1.000
_cell.length_b   1.000
_cell.length_c   1.000
_cell.angle_alpha   90.00
_cell.angle_beta   90.00
_cell.angle_gamma   90.00
#
_symmetry.space_group_name_H-M   'P 1'
#
loop_
_entity.id
_entity.type
_entity.pdbx_description
1 polymer ?
#
loop_
_entity_poly.entity_id
_entity_poly.type
_entity_poly.pdbx_seq_one_letter_code
_entity_poly.pdbx_strand_id
1 'polypeptide(L)' 'MNGWNDVAAFALTLPDTLAGTHYGGQAIKVASNGRAFVSPSREPDSFTLTIDAATKDILLETDPDTFW' A
#
# COMPACT_ATOMS: atom_id res chain seq x y z
N MET A 1 9.85 5.73 7.29
CA MET A 1 9.10 6.21 6.12
C MET A 1 8.04 7.13 6.66
N ASN A 2 8.06 8.39 6.26
CA ASN A 2 7.17 9.41 6.79
C ASN A 2 6.21 9.83 5.66
N GLY A 3 5.06 9.18 5.61
CA GLY A 3 4.00 9.50 4.66
C GLY A 3 4.17 8.92 3.25
N TRP A 4 3.22 9.30 2.40
CA TRP A 4 3.00 8.67 1.10
C TRP A 4 4.19 8.70 0.15
N ASN A 5 4.93 9.80 0.08
CA ASN A 5 6.02 9.94 -0.88
C ASN A 5 7.14 8.92 -0.63
N ASP A 6 7.49 8.68 0.64
CA ASP A 6 8.49 7.67 1.01
C ASP A 6 8.02 6.26 0.67
N VAL A 7 6.74 5.96 0.96
CA VAL A 7 6.11 4.68 0.65
C VAL A 7 6.10 4.43 -0.85
N ALA A 8 5.66 5.41 -1.64
CA ALA A 8 5.60 5.33 -3.10
C ALA A 8 7.00 5.19 -3.71
N ALA A 9 7.97 5.96 -3.23
CA ALA A 9 9.35 5.89 -3.70
C ALA A 9 9.94 4.49 -3.46
N PHE A 10 9.74 3.91 -2.28
CA PHE A 10 10.16 2.55 -1.99
C PHE A 10 9.42 1.50 -2.82
N ALA A 11 8.09 1.60 -2.91
CA ALA A 11 7.28 0.65 -3.66
C ALA A 11 7.69 0.59 -5.14
N LEU A 12 8.08 1.72 -5.73
CA LEU A 12 8.60 1.81 -7.10
C LEU A 12 9.99 1.20 -7.30
N THR A 13 10.71 0.87 -6.22
CA THR A 13 11.96 0.10 -6.32
C THR A 13 11.73 -1.39 -6.49
N LEU A 14 10.51 -1.88 -6.22
CA LEU A 14 10.18 -3.29 -6.35
C LEU A 14 10.01 -3.67 -7.83
N PRO A 15 10.41 -4.89 -8.22
CA PRO A 15 10.18 -5.39 -9.58
C PRO A 15 8.69 -5.37 -9.94
N ASP A 16 8.40 -5.15 -11.21
CA ASP A 16 7.03 -5.20 -11.76
C ASP A 16 6.06 -4.20 -11.11
N THR A 17 6.54 -2.99 -10.77
CA THR A 17 5.71 -1.92 -10.20
C THR A 17 5.66 -0.69 -11.08
N LEU A 18 4.53 0.02 -11.04
CA LEU A 18 4.34 1.31 -11.69
C LEU A 18 3.45 2.23 -10.86
N ALA A 19 3.64 3.54 -11.02
CA ALA A 19 2.74 4.54 -10.46
C ALA A 19 1.49 4.66 -11.36
N GLY A 20 0.32 4.77 -10.74
CA GLY A 20 -0.94 4.93 -11.47
C GLY A 20 -2.06 5.38 -10.55
N THR A 21 -3.29 5.05 -10.94
CA THR A 21 -4.48 5.37 -10.16
C THR A 21 -5.32 4.14 -9.85
N HIS A 22 -6.03 4.22 -8.73
CA HIS A 22 -7.01 3.23 -8.28
C HIS A 22 -8.22 3.98 -7.70
N TYR A 23 -9.40 3.76 -8.29
CA TYR A 23 -10.62 4.54 -8.00
C TYR A 23 -10.42 6.07 -8.02
N GLY A 24 -9.58 6.56 -8.93
CA GLY A 24 -9.28 8.00 -9.09
C GLY A 24 -8.21 8.54 -8.12
N GLY A 25 -7.84 7.80 -7.08
CA GLY A 25 -6.75 8.15 -6.17
C GLY A 25 -5.39 7.66 -6.65
N GLN A 26 -4.31 8.23 -6.09
CA GLN A 26 -2.93 7.76 -6.33
C GLN A 26 -2.75 6.32 -5.85
N ALA A 27 -2.00 5.53 -6.59
CA ALA A 27 -1.66 4.16 -6.20
C ALA A 27 -0.36 3.69 -6.86
N ILE A 28 0.31 2.72 -6.24
CA ILE A 28 1.31 1.89 -6.92
C ILE A 28 0.66 0.55 -7.27
N LYS A 29 0.92 0.12 -8.50
CA LYS A 29 0.27 -1.02 -9.14
C LYS A 29 1.31 -2.01 -9.61
N VAL A 30 0.91 -3.27 -9.70
CA VAL A 30 1.66 -4.31 -10.37
C VAL A 30 1.55 -4.08 -11.88
N ALA A 31 2.67 -3.94 -12.59
CA ALA A 31 2.67 -3.57 -14.00
C ALA A 31 2.10 -4.68 -14.88
N SER A 32 2.41 -5.94 -14.60
CA SER A 32 1.96 -7.11 -15.37
C SER A 32 0.45 -7.37 -15.34
N ASN A 33 -0.25 -6.99 -14.27
CA ASN A 33 -1.68 -7.32 -14.08
C ASN A 33 -2.58 -6.11 -13.72
N GLY A 34 -1.99 -4.93 -13.53
CA GLY A 34 -2.73 -3.70 -13.26
C GLY A 34 -3.45 -3.65 -11.90
N ARG A 35 -3.19 -4.56 -10.97
CA ARG A 35 -3.75 -4.50 -9.61
C ARG A 35 -3.01 -3.45 -8.79
N ALA A 36 -3.74 -2.58 -8.11
CA ALA A 36 -3.15 -1.73 -7.09
C ALA A 36 -2.79 -2.58 -5.86
N PHE A 37 -1.62 -2.33 -5.27
CA PHE A 37 -1.21 -3.03 -4.04
C PHE A 37 -0.90 -2.08 -2.88
N VAL A 38 -0.64 -0.80 -3.16
CA VAL A 38 -0.53 0.24 -2.13
C VAL A 38 -1.13 1.57 -2.61
N SER A 39 -1.83 2.26 -1.72
CA SER A 39 -2.43 3.58 -1.96
C SER A 39 -2.41 4.42 -0.68
N PRO A 40 -2.51 5.76 -0.76
CA PRO A 40 -2.71 6.59 0.41
C PRO A 40 -3.97 6.18 1.18
N SER A 41 -3.94 6.36 2.50
CA SER A 41 -5.13 6.26 3.35
C SER A 41 -5.87 7.60 3.43
N ARG A 42 -7.10 7.55 3.93
CA ARG A 42 -7.83 8.73 4.41
C ARG A 42 -7.15 9.35 5.64
N GLU A 43 -6.55 8.51 6.48
CA GLU A 43 -5.86 8.99 7.68
C GLU A 43 -4.52 9.62 7.29
N PRO A 44 -4.18 10.81 7.83
CA PRO A 44 -2.87 11.42 7.61
C PRO A 44 -1.75 10.46 7.94
N ASP A 45 -0.67 10.52 7.16
CA ASP A 45 0.55 9.74 7.36
C ASP A 45 0.36 8.20 7.34
N SER A 46 -0.79 7.73 6.83
CA SER A 46 -1.10 6.31 6.68
C SER A 46 -1.30 5.90 5.21
N PHE A 47 -1.25 4.60 4.95
CA PHE A 47 -1.46 3.99 3.64
C PHE A 47 -2.21 2.67 3.78
N THR A 48 -2.84 2.25 2.69
CA THR A 48 -3.56 0.98 2.59
C THR A 48 -2.74 -0.02 1.80
N LEU A 49 -2.58 -1.23 2.33
CA LEU A 49 -2.01 -2.36 1.61
C LEU A 49 -3.10 -3.32 1.14
N THR A 50 -2.97 -3.80 -0.09
CA THR A 50 -3.78 -4.93 -0.58
C THR A 50 -2.97 -6.21 -0.43
N ILE A 51 -3.24 -6.94 0.65
CA ILE A 51 -2.60 -8.20 1.01
C ILE A 51 -3.64 -9.29 1.22
N ASP A 52 -3.20 -10.54 1.34
CA ASP A 52 -4.10 -11.64 1.68
C ASP A 52 -4.60 -11.53 3.13
N ALA A 53 -5.73 -12.18 3.40
CA ALA A 53 -6.40 -12.11 4.70
C ALA A 53 -5.54 -12.69 5.82
N ALA A 54 -4.81 -13.78 5.59
CA ALA A 54 -4.01 -14.41 6.63
C ALA A 54 -2.85 -13.51 7.07
N THR A 55 -2.17 -12.86 6.12
CA THR A 55 -1.14 -11.85 6.45
C THR A 55 -1.75 -10.64 7.17
N LYS A 56 -2.93 -10.17 6.74
CA LYS A 56 -3.64 -9.09 7.44
C LYS A 56 -3.93 -9.47 8.89
N ASP A 57 -4.45 -10.67 9.15
CA ASP A 57 -4.82 -11.13 10.49
C ASP A 57 -3.60 -11.16 11.42
N ILE A 58 -2.44 -11.61 10.91
CA ILE A 58 -1.17 -11.59 11.68
C ILE A 58 -0.75 -10.16 12.03
N LEU A 59 -0.87 -9.20 11.10
CA LEU A 59 -0.52 -7.81 11.38
C LEU A 59 -1.44 -7.21 12.46
N LEU A 60 -2.75 -7.43 12.33
CA LEU A 60 -3.73 -6.97 13.33
C LEU A 60 -3.47 -7.59 14.71
N GLU A 61 -3.07 -8.86 14.79
CA GLU A 61 -2.72 -9.52 16.06
C GLU A 61 -1.41 -8.97 16.65
N THR A 62 -0.42 -8.69 15.80
CA THR A 62 0.93 -8.30 16.24
C THR A 62 0.98 -6.88 16.79
N ASP A 63 0.27 -5.93 16.16
CA ASP A 63 0.24 -4.53 16.58
C ASP A 63 -1.10 -3.87 16.23
N PRO A 64 -2.15 -4.10 17.04
CA PRO A 64 -3.50 -3.60 16.78
C PRO A 64 -3.64 -2.08 16.88
N ASP A 65 -2.67 -1.38 17.48
CA ASP A 65 -2.66 0.09 17.56
C ASP A 65 -2.09 0.71 16.26
N THR A 66 -1.34 -0.06 15.49
CA THR A 66 -0.73 0.35 14.21
C THR A 66 -1.55 -0.11 12.99
N PHE A 67 -2.07 -1.33 13.02
CA PHE A 67 -2.82 -1.93 11.90
C PHE A 67 -4.32 -1.97 12.19
N TRP A 68 -5.13 -1.56 11.19
CA TRP A 68 -6.60 -1.55 11.26
C TRP A 68 -7.26 -2.00 9.96
#